data_AF-A0A524MD77-F1
#
_entry.id   AF-A0A524MD77-F1
#
_cell.length_a   1.000
_cell.length_b   1.000
_cell.length_c   1.000
_cell.angle_alpha   90.00
_cell.angle_beta   90.00
_cell.angle_gamma   90.00
#
_symmetry.space_group_name_H-M   'P 1'
#
loop_
_entity.id
_entity.type
_entity.pdbx_description
1 polymer ?
#
loop_
_entity_poly.entity_id
_entity_poly.type
_entity_poly.pdbx_seq_one_letter_code
_entity_poly.pdbx_strand_id
1 'polypeptide(L)'
;MLTFKHYLSLYEDDTSPADPQVKEKLKHLEHVEDLIINNGLPGAQRAIQFMNRLVTAASGGTSEQLLTNIKIDGAPSIVAGIVPASEKEAGQFFVGTKSALSPNGKRYTKRNANMISKENSPGLAQKLQVALRYLPEVGLDAAYQGDFLFTQDEVKEANVEGNDYLIFKPNVITYAVPVNSPAGHEVAQAKMGIVFHTVYEGDTWIDMHATYNPNLSRLKQTPNVWWKSNRVEAGKALPHSKEDVSVVKRHLAEA
;
A
#
# COMPACT_ATOMS: atom_id res chain seq x y z
N MET A 1 -4.58 18.66 -19.06
CA MET A 1 -5.70 18.46 -18.11
C MET A 1 -5.42 17.14 -17.39
N LEU A 2 -5.45 17.12 -16.05
CA LEU A 2 -4.66 16.19 -15.21
C LEU A 2 -5.13 14.72 -15.27
N THR A 3 -4.54 13.96 -16.19
CA THR A 3 -4.40 12.50 -16.13
C THR A 3 -3.33 12.13 -15.11
N PHE A 4 -3.65 11.25 -14.16
CA PHE A 4 -2.75 10.67 -13.14
C PHE A 4 -1.63 11.58 -12.60
N LYS A 5 -1.97 12.62 -11.81
CA LYS A 5 -0.99 13.13 -10.83
C LYS A 5 -1.00 12.24 -9.60
N HIS A 6 -0.34 11.10 -9.72
CA HIS A 6 0.06 10.34 -8.53
C HIS A 6 1.07 11.20 -7.74
N TYR A 7 0.77 11.48 -6.48
CA TYR A 7 1.77 11.98 -5.54
C TYR A 7 2.65 10.79 -5.16
N LEU A 8 3.68 10.54 -5.96
CA LEU A 8 4.56 9.39 -5.83
C LEU A 8 5.72 9.79 -4.93
N SER A 9 5.71 9.34 -3.67
CA SER A 9 6.90 9.31 -2.83
C SER A 9 7.52 7.93 -2.99
N LEU A 10 8.74 7.90 -3.51
CA LEU A 10 9.46 6.68 -3.87
C LEU A 10 10.55 6.40 -2.82
N TYR A 11 10.77 5.12 -2.58
CA TYR A 11 11.73 4.61 -1.60
C TYR A 11 12.64 3.59 -2.24
N GLU A 12 13.91 3.65 -1.89
CA GLU A 12 14.89 2.63 -2.27
C GLU A 12 14.84 1.48 -1.27
N ASP A 13 14.63 0.26 -1.78
CA ASP A 13 14.82 -0.98 -1.02
C ASP A 13 16.29 -1.37 -1.22
N ASP A 14 17.15 -1.08 -0.24
CA ASP A 14 18.59 -1.34 -0.35
C ASP A 14 18.85 -2.84 -0.21
N THR A 15 18.69 -3.58 -1.31
CA THR A 15 19.09 -4.99 -1.40
C THR A 15 20.55 -5.14 -1.86
N SER A 16 21.37 -4.08 -1.78
CA SER A 16 22.79 -4.14 -2.14
C SER A 16 23.63 -4.78 -1.03
N PRO A 17 24.53 -5.74 -1.35
CA PRO A 17 25.43 -6.28 -0.35
C PRO A 17 26.63 -5.34 -0.15
N ALA A 18 26.54 -4.38 0.79
CA ALA A 18 27.64 -3.95 1.69
C ALA A 18 27.45 -2.51 2.25
N ASP A 19 27.03 -2.39 3.51
CA ASP A 19 27.69 -1.57 4.55
C ASP A 19 27.11 -1.96 5.95
N PRO A 20 27.91 -2.51 6.88
CA PRO A 20 27.46 -2.90 8.22
C PRO A 20 26.88 -1.76 9.07
N GLN A 21 27.15 -0.49 8.75
CA GLN A 21 26.64 0.65 9.54
C GLN A 21 25.21 1.08 9.20
N VAL A 22 24.62 0.58 8.10
CA VAL A 22 23.26 0.95 7.66
C VAL A 22 22.17 0.11 8.33
N LYS A 23 22.55 -0.99 9.01
CA LYS A 23 21.63 -1.99 9.56
C LYS A 23 20.70 -1.48 10.67
N GLU A 24 20.99 -0.31 11.27
CA GLU A 24 20.21 0.25 12.38
C GLU A 24 19.14 1.27 11.93
N LYS A 25 19.14 1.71 10.66
CA LYS A 25 18.20 2.70 10.11
C LYS A 25 16.98 2.11 9.37
N LEU A 26 16.78 0.80 9.40
CA LEU A 26 15.67 0.10 8.71
C LEU A 26 14.27 0.30 9.34
N LYS A 27 14.06 1.33 10.17
CA LYS A 27 12.76 1.63 10.78
C LYS A 27 11.90 2.61 9.98
N HIS A 28 12.48 3.24 8.96
CA HIS A 28 11.77 4.22 8.13
C HIS A 28 12.02 3.94 6.66
N LEU A 29 10.93 3.89 5.89
CA LEU A 29 10.96 4.22 4.48
C LEU A 29 11.58 5.64 4.39
N GLU A 30 12.86 5.77 4.00
CA GLU A 30 13.56 7.08 3.85
C GLU A 30 13.19 7.75 2.54
N HIS A 31 12.60 8.95 2.60
CA HIS A 31 12.22 9.64 1.38
C HIS A 31 13.47 10.00 0.56
N VAL A 32 13.36 10.12 -0.76
CA VAL A 32 14.48 10.57 -1.61
C VAL A 32 15.03 11.93 -1.13
N GLU A 33 14.14 12.83 -0.70
CA GLU A 33 14.53 14.12 -0.13
C GLU A 33 15.25 14.00 1.23
N ASP A 34 14.91 12.99 2.04
CA ASP A 34 15.56 12.76 3.34
C ASP A 34 17.03 12.36 3.16
N LEU A 35 17.38 11.70 2.05
CA LEU A 35 18.78 11.36 1.75
C LEU A 35 19.64 12.62 1.71
N ILE A 36 19.16 13.68 1.04
CA ILE A 36 19.87 14.95 0.90
C ILE A 36 19.99 15.64 2.26
N ILE A 37 18.90 15.71 3.02
CA ILE A 37 18.86 16.38 4.33
C ILE A 37 19.76 15.66 5.34
N ASN A 38 19.73 14.34 5.37
CA ASN A 38 20.41 13.53 6.37
C ASN A 38 21.89 13.29 6.05
N ASN A 39 22.24 13.24 4.75
CA ASN A 39 23.57 12.79 4.32
C ASN A 39 24.29 13.83 3.44
N GLY A 40 23.75 15.02 3.23
CA GLY A 40 24.40 16.10 2.47
C GLY A 40 24.73 15.71 1.04
N LEU A 41 25.96 16.02 0.60
CA LEU A 41 26.43 15.73 -0.77
C LEU A 41 26.37 14.22 -1.13
N PRO A 42 26.84 13.28 -0.29
CA PRO A 42 26.62 11.85 -0.52
C PRO A 42 25.14 11.47 -0.67
N GLY A 43 24.26 12.10 0.10
CA GLY A 43 22.81 11.93 0.00
C GLY A 43 22.23 12.38 -1.33
N ALA A 44 22.65 13.56 -1.79
CA ALA A 44 22.26 14.09 -3.09
C ALA A 44 22.73 13.20 -4.25
N GLN A 45 23.95 12.66 -4.18
CA GLN A 45 24.45 11.72 -5.19
C GLN A 45 23.60 10.44 -5.24
N ARG A 46 23.21 9.88 -4.08
CA ARG A 46 22.32 8.71 -4.02
C ARG A 46 20.93 9.02 -4.56
N ALA A 47 20.36 10.17 -4.22
CA ALA A 47 19.08 10.61 -4.75
C ALA A 47 19.09 10.72 -6.28
N ILE A 48 20.14 11.33 -6.86
CA ILE A 48 20.33 11.43 -8.32
C ILE A 48 20.47 10.03 -8.95
N GLN A 49 21.24 9.13 -8.35
CA GLN A 49 21.39 7.76 -8.84
C GLN A 49 20.06 7.00 -8.83
N PHE A 50 19.29 7.10 -7.74
CA PHE A 50 17.97 6.51 -7.64
C PHE A 50 17.02 7.05 -8.72
N MET A 51 16.97 8.37 -8.92
CA MET A 51 16.17 9.01 -9.98
C MET A 51 16.60 8.55 -11.38
N ASN A 52 17.90 8.41 -11.64
CA ASN A 52 18.41 7.87 -12.90
C ASN A 52 17.98 6.40 -13.12
N ARG A 53 18.00 5.57 -12.07
CA ARG A 53 17.54 4.18 -12.14
C ARG A 53 16.04 4.09 -12.44
N LEU A 54 15.23 4.94 -11.80
CA LEU A 54 13.79 5.04 -12.06
C LEU A 54 13.50 5.40 -13.52
N VAL A 55 14.16 6.43 -14.05
CA VAL A 55 14.00 6.89 -15.43
C VAL A 55 14.45 5.82 -16.43
N THR A 56 15.50 5.08 -16.11
CA THR A 56 15.99 3.97 -16.93
C THR A 56 14.98 2.81 -16.95
N ALA A 57 14.44 2.44 -15.79
CA ALA A 57 13.39 1.42 -15.67
C ALA A 57 12.12 1.81 -16.44
N ALA A 58 11.70 3.06 -16.31
CA ALA A 58 10.60 3.67 -17.06
C ALA A 58 10.81 3.68 -18.59
N SER A 59 12.06 3.80 -19.04
CA SER A 59 12.41 3.80 -20.48
C SER A 59 12.40 2.41 -21.11
N GLY A 60 12.10 1.35 -20.35
CA GLY A 60 12.24 -0.03 -20.79
C GLY A 60 13.68 -0.54 -20.83
N GLY A 61 14.61 0.14 -20.16
CA GLY A 61 15.99 -0.36 -19.99
C GLY A 61 16.04 -1.56 -19.05
N THR A 62 16.97 -2.48 -19.28
CA THR A 62 17.27 -3.60 -18.37
C THR A 62 18.00 -3.10 -17.13
N SER A 63 17.32 -2.34 -16.27
CA SER A 63 17.75 -2.26 -14.87
C SER A 63 17.22 -3.51 -14.17
N GLU A 64 18.05 -4.16 -13.35
CA GLU A 64 17.56 -5.10 -12.32
C GLU A 64 16.26 -4.57 -11.73
N GLN A 65 15.27 -5.45 -11.52
CA GLN A 65 13.90 -5.10 -11.10
C GLN A 65 13.92 -4.09 -9.95
N LEU A 66 13.85 -2.80 -10.27
CA LEU A 66 13.87 -1.75 -9.28
C LEU A 66 12.50 -1.76 -8.63
N LEU A 67 12.42 -2.35 -7.45
CA LEU A 67 11.20 -2.41 -6.66
C LEU A 67 11.13 -1.13 -5.83
N THR A 68 10.05 -0.40 -6.02
CA THR A 68 9.80 0.87 -5.35
C THR A 68 8.52 0.75 -4.54
N ASN A 69 8.49 1.44 -3.40
CA ASN A 69 7.29 1.50 -2.58
C ASN A 69 6.57 2.81 -2.85
N ILE A 70 5.25 2.75 -2.97
CA ILE A 70 4.40 3.92 -3.20
C ILE A 70 3.53 4.18 -1.98
N LYS A 71 3.39 5.46 -1.62
CA LYS A 71 2.36 5.85 -0.66
C LYS A 71 1.01 5.90 -1.34
N ILE A 72 0.05 5.23 -0.73
CA ILE A 72 -1.34 5.22 -1.14
C ILE A 72 -2.11 6.12 -0.19
N ASP A 73 -2.96 7.01 -0.71
CA ASP A 73 -3.81 7.89 0.09
C ASP A 73 -5.08 7.15 0.54
N GLY A 74 -4.93 6.01 1.20
CA GLY A 74 -6.04 5.22 1.71
C GLY A 74 -6.45 5.62 3.13
N ALA A 75 -7.74 5.46 3.45
CA ALA A 75 -8.26 5.65 4.79
C ALA A 75 -9.54 4.84 5.04
N PRO A 76 -9.72 4.27 6.25
CA PRO A 76 -8.77 4.22 7.37
C PRO A 76 -7.67 3.16 7.19
N SER A 77 -6.64 3.21 8.03
CA SER A 77 -5.66 2.12 8.13
C SER A 77 -6.23 0.98 8.99
N ILE A 78 -6.35 -0.20 8.39
CA ILE A 78 -6.96 -1.40 9.00
C ILE A 78 -5.86 -2.43 9.23
N VAL A 79 -5.89 -3.06 10.41
CA VAL A 79 -5.11 -4.25 10.74
C VAL A 79 -6.06 -5.44 10.73
N ALA A 80 -5.74 -6.48 9.98
CA ALA A 80 -6.55 -7.69 9.86
C ALA A 80 -5.68 -8.93 9.76
N GLY A 81 -6.17 -10.06 10.24
CA GLY A 81 -5.35 -11.27 10.26
C GLY A 81 -5.88 -12.34 11.19
N ILE A 82 -4.99 -13.23 11.59
CA ILE A 82 -5.26 -14.28 12.56
C ILE A 82 -4.76 -13.86 13.94
N VAL A 83 -5.59 -14.07 14.96
CA VAL A 83 -5.21 -13.85 16.35
C VAL A 83 -4.08 -14.84 16.71
N PRO A 84 -2.94 -14.37 17.27
CA PRO A 84 -1.79 -15.20 17.63
C PRO A 84 -2.13 -16.36 18.55
N ALA A 85 -1.30 -17.39 18.51
CA ALA A 85 -1.52 -18.63 19.26
C ALA A 85 -1.52 -18.43 20.79
N SER A 86 -0.80 -17.43 21.31
CA SER A 86 -0.72 -17.16 22.75
C SER A 86 -1.97 -16.50 23.33
N GLU A 87 -2.93 -16.12 22.49
CA GLU A 87 -4.03 -15.23 22.85
C GLU A 87 -5.34 -15.98 23.06
N LYS A 88 -6.26 -15.41 23.85
CA LYS A 88 -7.52 -16.06 24.22
C LYS A 88 -8.40 -16.45 23.03
N GLU A 89 -8.32 -15.71 21.93
CA GLU A 89 -9.07 -15.96 20.69
C GLU A 89 -8.19 -16.52 19.57
N ALA A 90 -7.10 -17.22 19.91
CA ALA A 90 -6.16 -17.84 18.96
C ALA A 90 -6.85 -18.51 17.77
N GLY A 91 -6.32 -18.25 16.57
CA GLY A 91 -6.83 -18.83 15.32
C GLY A 91 -8.12 -18.17 14.80
N GLN A 92 -8.75 -17.26 15.56
CA GLN A 92 -9.87 -16.48 15.04
C GLN A 92 -9.35 -15.39 14.09
N PHE A 93 -10.10 -15.15 13.02
CA PHE A 93 -9.85 -13.98 12.19
C PHE A 93 -10.32 -12.71 12.92
N PHE A 94 -9.49 -11.68 12.91
CA PHE A 94 -9.79 -10.39 13.50
C PHE A 94 -9.59 -9.23 12.52
N VAL A 95 -10.27 -8.12 12.82
CA VAL A 95 -10.00 -6.81 12.23
C VAL A 95 -9.93 -5.75 13.32
N GLY A 96 -9.21 -4.66 13.06
CA GLY A 96 -9.18 -3.49 13.92
C GLY A 96 -8.51 -2.33 13.21
N THR A 97 -8.38 -1.20 13.88
CA THR A 97 -7.59 -0.07 13.39
C THR A 97 -6.12 -0.27 13.78
N LYS A 98 -5.26 0.70 13.47
CA LYS A 98 -3.85 0.69 13.89
C LYS A 98 -3.64 0.42 15.39
N SER A 99 -4.58 0.84 16.25
CA SER A 99 -4.47 0.59 17.70
C SER A 99 -4.65 -0.88 18.09
N ALA A 100 -5.12 -1.75 17.18
CA ALA A 100 -5.28 -3.19 17.41
C ALA A 100 -3.95 -3.89 17.78
N LEU A 101 -2.81 -3.33 17.39
CA LEU A 101 -1.50 -3.88 17.72
C LEU A 101 -1.03 -3.50 19.14
N SER A 102 -1.69 -2.54 19.79
CA SER A 102 -1.41 -2.20 21.18
C SER A 102 -1.98 -3.26 22.13
N PRO A 103 -1.43 -3.45 23.35
CA PRO A 103 -1.92 -4.47 24.30
C PRO A 103 -3.43 -4.42 24.58
N ASN A 104 -3.98 -3.21 24.75
CA ASN A 104 -5.42 -2.95 24.97
C ASN A 104 -6.15 -2.53 23.68
N GLY A 105 -5.58 -2.89 22.53
CA GLY A 105 -6.11 -2.57 21.21
C GLY A 105 -7.48 -3.22 20.98
N LYS A 106 -8.38 -2.48 20.33
CA LYS A 106 -9.68 -3.01 19.95
C LYS A 106 -9.53 -3.96 18.77
N ARG A 107 -9.89 -5.22 18.98
CA ARG A 107 -9.86 -6.29 17.97
C ARG A 107 -11.25 -6.90 17.88
N TYR A 108 -11.76 -6.95 16.66
CA TYR A 108 -13.09 -7.46 16.37
C TYR A 108 -12.98 -8.78 15.63
N THR A 109 -13.50 -9.83 16.23
CA THR A 109 -13.68 -11.15 15.61
C THR A 109 -15.17 -11.37 15.33
N LYS A 110 -15.51 -12.51 14.73
CA LYS A 110 -16.93 -12.88 14.54
C LYS A 110 -17.72 -12.92 15.86
N ARG A 111 -17.06 -13.14 17.00
CA ARG A 111 -17.70 -13.27 18.32
C ARG A 111 -18.19 -11.95 18.91
N ASN A 112 -17.47 -10.86 18.62
CA ASN A 112 -17.77 -9.52 19.16
C ASN A 112 -18.03 -8.49 18.03
N ALA A 113 -18.38 -8.95 16.82
CA ALA A 113 -18.65 -8.11 15.66
C ALA A 113 -19.75 -7.06 15.91
N ASN A 114 -20.69 -7.34 16.82
CA ASN A 114 -21.73 -6.41 17.27
C ASN A 114 -21.18 -5.17 18.01
N MET A 115 -19.94 -5.21 18.50
CA MET A 115 -19.29 -4.08 19.15
C MET A 115 -18.75 -3.06 18.15
N ILE A 116 -18.51 -3.46 16.89
CA ILE A 116 -17.95 -2.58 15.85
C ILE A 116 -18.80 -1.31 15.71
N SER A 117 -20.12 -1.44 15.62
CA SER A 117 -21.03 -0.29 15.47
C SER A 117 -21.23 0.53 16.74
N LYS A 118 -20.96 -0.05 17.91
CA LYS A 118 -21.09 0.65 19.21
C LYS A 118 -19.87 1.48 19.54
N GLU A 119 -18.71 1.07 19.04
CA GLU A 119 -17.42 1.58 19.47
C GLU A 119 -16.72 2.48 18.44
N ASN A 120 -17.29 2.60 17.24
CA ASN A 120 -16.70 3.32 16.11
C ASN A 120 -17.73 4.23 15.46
N SER A 121 -17.26 5.27 14.75
CA SER A 121 -18.12 6.09 13.92
C SER A 121 -18.79 5.26 12.82
N PRO A 122 -19.99 5.63 12.33
CA PRO A 122 -20.73 4.84 11.35
C PRO A 122 -19.92 4.43 10.11
N GLY A 123 -19.15 5.37 9.53
CA GLY A 123 -18.32 5.09 8.36
C GLY A 123 -17.15 4.13 8.65
N LEU A 124 -16.48 4.30 9.81
CA LEU A 124 -15.43 3.36 10.23
C LEU A 124 -16.00 1.98 10.53
N ALA A 125 -17.15 1.93 11.21
CA ALA A 125 -17.85 0.69 11.54
C ALA A 125 -18.23 -0.10 10.28
N GLN A 126 -18.75 0.57 9.25
CA GLN A 126 -19.05 -0.06 7.96
C GLN A 126 -17.80 -0.70 7.34
N LYS A 127 -16.70 0.05 7.25
CA LYS A 127 -15.44 -0.45 6.67
C LYS A 127 -14.86 -1.64 7.45
N LEU A 128 -14.88 -1.58 8.79
CA LEU A 128 -14.46 -2.70 9.64
C LEU A 128 -15.37 -3.93 9.48
N GLN A 129 -16.69 -3.75 9.35
CA GLN A 129 -17.61 -4.87 9.13
C GLN A 129 -17.40 -5.54 7.76
N VAL A 130 -17.18 -4.74 6.72
CA VAL A 130 -16.87 -5.24 5.37
C VAL A 130 -15.53 -5.98 5.40
N ALA A 131 -14.50 -5.41 6.04
CA ALA A 131 -13.21 -6.06 6.23
C ALA A 131 -13.34 -7.40 6.97
N LEU A 132 -14.08 -7.45 8.09
CA LEU A 132 -14.28 -8.67 8.87
C LEU A 132 -15.01 -9.76 8.08
N ARG A 133 -15.87 -9.36 7.14
CA ARG A 133 -16.65 -10.27 6.30
C ARG A 133 -15.80 -10.89 5.19
N TYR A 134 -15.05 -10.08 4.45
CA TYR A 134 -14.45 -10.51 3.18
C TYR A 134 -12.94 -10.77 3.25
N LEU A 135 -12.17 -10.09 4.12
CA LEU A 135 -10.73 -10.34 4.22
C LEU A 135 -10.32 -11.77 4.62
N PRO A 136 -11.14 -12.59 5.32
CA PRO A 136 -10.82 -14.00 5.51
C PRO A 136 -10.60 -14.77 4.19
N GLU A 137 -11.26 -14.35 3.10
CA GLU A 137 -11.16 -15.02 1.79
C GLU A 137 -9.76 -14.88 1.16
N VAL A 138 -9.03 -13.82 1.52
CA VAL A 138 -7.67 -13.53 1.02
C VAL A 138 -6.64 -14.52 1.59
N GLY A 139 -6.94 -15.15 2.73
CA GLY A 139 -6.04 -16.12 3.37
C GLY A 139 -4.86 -15.47 4.11
N LEU A 140 -5.13 -14.41 4.88
CA LEU A 140 -4.13 -13.81 5.77
C LEU A 140 -3.70 -14.82 6.85
N ASP A 141 -2.40 -15.00 7.02
CA ASP A 141 -1.77 -15.97 7.95
C ASP A 141 -1.08 -15.32 9.17
N ALA A 142 -0.95 -14.00 9.14
CA ALA A 142 -0.37 -13.14 10.17
C ALA A 142 -1.26 -11.89 10.33
N ALA A 143 -0.81 -10.88 11.08
CA ALA A 143 -1.50 -9.59 11.15
C ALA A 143 -0.99 -8.66 10.03
N TYR A 144 -1.84 -8.32 9.09
CA TYR A 144 -1.54 -7.44 7.96
C TYR A 144 -2.15 -6.07 8.20
N GLN A 145 -1.37 -5.02 8.01
CA GLN A 145 -1.85 -3.64 7.97
C GLN A 145 -1.89 -3.14 6.53
N GLY A 146 -3.02 -2.53 6.20
CA GLY A 146 -3.22 -1.87 4.92
C GLY A 146 -4.14 -0.67 4.99
N ASP A 147 -4.04 0.17 3.97
CA ASP A 147 -4.87 1.36 3.84
C ASP A 147 -6.09 1.05 2.97
N PHE A 148 -7.26 1.27 3.54
CA PHE A 148 -8.54 0.98 2.91
C PHE A 148 -8.84 2.00 1.81
N LEU A 149 -9.33 1.54 0.66
CA LEU A 149 -9.56 2.41 -0.50
C LEU A 149 -11.03 2.70 -0.76
N PHE A 150 -11.86 1.66 -0.75
CA PHE A 150 -13.27 1.79 -1.08
C PHE A 150 -14.06 0.61 -0.52
N THR A 151 -15.31 0.85 -0.18
CA THR A 151 -16.37 -0.16 -0.25
C THR A 151 -17.10 -0.05 -1.58
N GLN A 152 -17.79 -1.10 -2.02
CA GLN A 152 -18.45 -1.11 -3.34
C GLN A 152 -19.41 0.07 -3.54
N ASP A 153 -20.10 0.51 -2.50
CA ASP A 153 -21.02 1.65 -2.51
C ASP A 153 -20.32 3.02 -2.62
N GLU A 154 -19.03 3.09 -2.34
CA GLU A 154 -18.21 4.30 -2.53
C GLU A 154 -17.71 4.44 -3.98
N VAL A 155 -17.75 3.37 -4.79
CA VAL A 155 -17.32 3.38 -6.19
C VAL A 155 -18.43 3.93 -7.08
N LYS A 156 -18.09 4.92 -7.92
CA LYS A 156 -19.04 5.58 -8.83
C LYS A 156 -18.49 5.63 -10.25
N GLU A 157 -19.37 5.64 -11.23
CA GLU A 157 -18.98 5.92 -12.61
C GLU A 157 -18.87 7.43 -12.85
N ALA A 158 -17.88 7.84 -13.63
CA ALA A 158 -17.71 9.20 -14.10
C ALA A 158 -17.16 9.19 -15.54
N ASN A 159 -17.75 10.02 -16.40
CA ASN A 159 -17.21 10.28 -17.73
C ASN A 159 -16.23 11.45 -17.65
N VAL A 160 -14.99 11.23 -18.07
CA VAL A 160 -13.94 12.25 -18.13
C VAL A 160 -13.42 12.30 -19.57
N GLU A 161 -13.65 13.42 -20.24
CA GLU A 161 -13.21 13.65 -21.63
C GLU A 161 -13.66 12.54 -22.60
N GLY A 162 -14.91 12.06 -22.45
CA GLY A 162 -15.48 11.02 -23.31
C GLY A 162 -15.09 9.59 -22.95
N ASN A 163 -14.31 9.37 -21.89
CA ASN A 163 -13.93 8.05 -21.40
C ASN A 163 -14.58 7.76 -20.05
N ASP A 164 -15.08 6.54 -19.86
CA ASP A 164 -15.74 6.13 -18.62
C ASP A 164 -14.74 5.55 -17.60
N TYR A 165 -14.84 6.04 -16.38
CA TYR A 165 -14.01 5.65 -15.24
C TYR A 165 -14.85 5.24 -14.04
N LEU A 166 -14.34 4.28 -13.27
CA LEU A 166 -14.72 4.05 -11.89
C LEU A 166 -13.89 4.97 -11.00
N ILE A 167 -14.56 5.77 -10.19
CA ILE A 167 -13.94 6.72 -9.27
C ILE A 167 -14.28 6.40 -7.81
N PHE A 168 -13.32 6.60 -6.93
CA PHE A 168 -13.48 6.51 -5.48
C PHE A 168 -12.48 7.43 -4.79
N LYS A 169 -12.84 7.95 -3.61
CA LYS A 169 -12.04 8.92 -2.86
C LYS A 169 -11.92 8.48 -1.39
N PRO A 170 -10.92 7.64 -1.05
CA PRO A 170 -10.72 7.17 0.32
C PRO A 170 -10.44 8.28 1.31
N ASN A 171 -9.65 9.29 0.90
CA ASN A 171 -9.23 10.39 1.76
C ASN A 171 -9.22 11.73 1.00
N VAL A 172 -8.08 12.17 0.47
CA VAL A 172 -7.91 13.48 -0.19
C VAL A 172 -7.87 13.36 -1.71
N ILE A 173 -7.29 12.29 -2.23
CA ILE A 173 -7.09 12.02 -3.66
C ILE A 173 -8.25 11.16 -4.19
N THR A 174 -8.80 11.57 -5.34
CA THR A 174 -9.75 10.75 -6.09
C THR A 174 -8.99 9.83 -7.03
N TYR A 175 -9.20 8.53 -6.88
CA TYR A 175 -8.72 7.52 -7.80
C TYR A 175 -9.69 7.35 -8.96
N ALA A 176 -9.17 7.08 -10.15
CA ALA A 176 -9.94 6.82 -11.36
C ALA A 176 -9.35 5.61 -12.09
N VAL A 177 -10.19 4.62 -12.37
CA VAL A 177 -9.82 3.38 -13.05
C VAL A 177 -10.69 3.23 -14.30
N PRO A 178 -10.13 3.07 -15.51
CA PRO A 178 -10.94 2.95 -16.73
C PRO A 178 -11.89 1.75 -16.62
N VAL A 179 -13.18 1.94 -16.92
CA VAL A 179 -14.23 0.91 -16.76
C VAL A 179 -13.89 -0.36 -17.55
N ASN A 180 -13.42 -0.20 -18.79
CA ASN A 180 -13.12 -1.32 -19.70
C ASN A 180 -11.70 -1.88 -19.56
N SER A 181 -11.03 -1.64 -18.42
CA SER A 181 -9.71 -2.20 -18.13
C SER A 181 -9.82 -3.43 -17.23
N PRO A 182 -8.82 -4.35 -17.22
CA PRO A 182 -8.79 -5.46 -16.28
C PRO A 182 -8.96 -5.01 -14.82
N ALA A 183 -8.27 -3.93 -14.43
CA ALA A 183 -8.40 -3.34 -13.10
C ALA A 183 -9.81 -2.76 -12.85
N GLY A 184 -10.44 -2.17 -13.87
CA GLY A 184 -11.81 -1.67 -13.80
C GLY A 184 -12.80 -2.78 -13.52
N HIS A 185 -12.66 -3.92 -14.20
CA HIS A 185 -13.49 -5.10 -13.94
C HIS A 185 -13.28 -5.67 -12.53
N GLU A 186 -12.03 -5.75 -12.05
CA GLU A 186 -11.75 -6.19 -10.67
C GLU A 186 -12.38 -5.25 -9.64
N VAL A 187 -12.24 -3.93 -9.82
CA VAL A 187 -12.80 -2.91 -8.90
C VAL A 187 -14.32 -2.92 -8.91
N ALA A 188 -14.96 -3.05 -10.09
CA ALA A 188 -16.42 -3.10 -10.21
C ALA A 188 -17.03 -4.30 -9.47
N GLN A 189 -16.34 -5.44 -9.49
CA GLN A 189 -16.80 -6.68 -8.86
C GLN A 189 -16.58 -6.67 -7.34
N ALA A 190 -15.48 -6.09 -6.89
CA ALA A 190 -15.03 -6.13 -5.50
C ALA A 190 -16.01 -5.47 -4.52
N LYS A 191 -16.12 -6.08 -3.33
CA LYS A 191 -16.88 -5.53 -2.19
C LYS A 191 -16.08 -4.52 -1.40
N MET A 192 -14.76 -4.63 -1.46
CA MET A 192 -13.83 -3.69 -0.87
C MET A 192 -12.48 -3.66 -1.60
N GLY A 193 -11.80 -2.53 -1.45
CA GLY A 193 -10.41 -2.32 -1.88
C GLY A 193 -9.50 -2.02 -0.70
N ILE A 194 -8.30 -2.61 -0.68
CA ILE A 194 -7.26 -2.33 0.33
C ILE A 194 -5.85 -2.46 -0.28
N VAL A 195 -4.90 -1.65 0.17
CA VAL A 195 -3.47 -1.83 -0.16
C VAL A 195 -2.70 -2.20 1.10
N PHE A 196 -2.10 -3.38 1.11
CA PHE A 196 -1.27 -3.84 2.22
C PHE A 196 0.14 -3.27 2.10
N HIS A 197 0.68 -2.81 3.22
CA HIS A 197 2.01 -2.19 3.28
C HIS A 197 2.87 -2.70 4.45
N THR A 198 2.28 -3.39 5.43
CA THR A 198 3.01 -3.94 6.59
C THR A 198 2.43 -5.28 7.02
N VAL A 199 3.30 -6.21 7.42
CA VAL A 199 2.95 -7.45 8.13
C VAL A 199 3.57 -7.43 9.51
N TYR A 200 2.87 -8.01 10.47
CA TYR A 200 3.26 -8.17 11.86
C TYR A 200 3.25 -9.65 12.20
N GLU A 201 4.42 -10.19 12.54
CA GLU A 201 4.62 -11.59 12.92
C GLU A 201 5.19 -11.67 14.33
N GLY A 202 4.67 -12.60 15.14
CA GLY A 202 5.09 -12.80 16.51
C GLY A 202 4.09 -13.66 17.26
N ASP A 203 4.54 -14.30 18.34
CA ASP A 203 3.70 -15.21 19.12
C ASP A 203 2.67 -14.46 19.97
N THR A 204 2.99 -13.24 20.40
CA THR A 204 2.14 -12.34 21.19
C THR A 204 2.00 -10.99 20.49
N TRP A 205 0.99 -10.18 20.83
CA TRP A 205 0.84 -8.82 20.27
C TRP A 205 2.00 -7.88 20.60
N ILE A 206 2.63 -8.05 21.76
CA ILE A 206 3.71 -7.17 22.24
C ILE A 206 5.01 -7.47 21.49
N ASP A 207 5.24 -8.73 21.17
CA ASP A 207 6.48 -9.20 20.54
C ASP A 207 6.40 -9.21 19.01
N MET A 208 5.30 -8.71 18.43
CA MET A 208 5.17 -8.63 16.98
C MET A 208 6.24 -7.76 16.35
N HIS A 209 6.96 -8.34 15.40
CA HIS A 209 7.90 -7.63 14.55
C HIS A 209 7.22 -7.14 13.28
N ALA A 210 7.40 -5.86 12.98
CA ALA A 210 6.88 -5.25 11.76
C ALA A 210 7.82 -5.49 10.58
N THR A 211 7.30 -6.12 9.53
CA THR A 211 7.92 -6.16 8.21
C THR A 211 7.18 -5.22 7.27
N TYR A 212 7.84 -4.14 6.89
CA TYR A 212 7.34 -3.24 5.86
C TYR A 212 7.55 -3.85 4.47
N ASN A 213 6.62 -3.57 3.54
CA ASN A 213 6.64 -4.09 2.16
C ASN A 213 6.71 -5.63 2.08
N PRO A 214 5.82 -6.33 2.79
CA PRO A 214 5.83 -7.78 2.86
C PRO A 214 5.65 -8.41 1.47
N ASN A 215 6.24 -9.60 1.28
CA ASN A 215 5.94 -10.42 0.12
C ASN A 215 4.52 -11.01 0.26
N LEU A 216 3.59 -10.52 -0.57
CA LEU A 216 2.18 -10.92 -0.54
C LEU A 216 1.85 -12.07 -1.51
N SER A 217 2.85 -12.75 -2.10
CA SER A 217 2.63 -13.83 -3.08
C SER A 217 1.79 -15.01 -2.57
N ARG A 218 1.69 -15.18 -1.24
CA ARG A 218 0.87 -16.22 -0.60
C ARG A 218 -0.61 -15.85 -0.49
N LEU A 219 -0.94 -14.57 -0.63
CA LEU A 219 -2.32 -14.09 -0.53
C LEU A 219 -3.10 -14.43 -1.80
N LYS A 220 -4.37 -14.79 -1.61
CA LYS A 220 -5.27 -15.19 -2.70
C LYS A 220 -5.94 -13.97 -3.30
N GLN A 221 -6.03 -13.94 -4.61
CA GLN A 221 -6.93 -13.03 -5.32
C GLN A 221 -8.36 -13.56 -5.20
N THR A 222 -9.32 -12.67 -4.91
CA THR A 222 -10.72 -13.05 -4.72
C THR A 222 -11.61 -12.02 -5.43
N PRO A 223 -12.79 -12.41 -5.93
CA PRO A 223 -13.70 -11.46 -6.56
C PRO A 223 -14.28 -10.43 -5.58
N ASN A 224 -14.29 -10.72 -4.27
CA ASN A 224 -14.87 -9.83 -3.26
C ASN A 224 -13.87 -8.83 -2.68
N VAL A 225 -12.57 -9.10 -2.77
CA VAL A 225 -11.52 -8.23 -2.23
C VAL A 225 -10.52 -7.88 -3.32
N TRP A 226 -10.56 -6.61 -3.73
CA TRP A 226 -9.49 -6.03 -4.51
C TRP A 226 -8.34 -5.66 -3.57
N TRP A 227 -7.19 -6.30 -3.73
CA TRP A 227 -6.00 -5.92 -2.97
C TRP A 227 -4.77 -5.84 -3.84
N LYS A 228 -3.87 -4.92 -3.50
CA LYS A 228 -2.54 -4.80 -4.09
C LYS A 228 -1.49 -4.63 -3.00
N SER A 229 -0.24 -4.88 -3.36
CA SER A 229 0.92 -4.45 -2.57
C SER A 229 1.21 -2.98 -2.86
N ASN A 230 1.72 -2.25 -1.86
CA ASN A 230 2.35 -0.95 -2.09
C ASN A 230 3.73 -1.06 -2.78
N ARG A 231 4.26 -2.28 -2.94
CA ARG A 231 5.48 -2.56 -3.68
C ARG A 231 5.17 -2.70 -5.15
N VAL A 232 5.77 -1.84 -5.97
CA VAL A 232 5.58 -1.78 -7.41
C VAL A 232 6.92 -1.80 -8.12
N GLU A 233 6.99 -2.49 -9.25
CA GLU A 233 8.13 -2.35 -10.16
C GLU A 233 8.17 -0.91 -10.67
N ALA A 234 9.31 -0.24 -10.53
CA ALA A 234 9.48 1.18 -10.88
C ALA A 234 9.02 1.52 -12.30
N GLY A 235 9.30 0.63 -13.26
CA GLY A 235 8.88 0.80 -14.66
C GLY A 235 7.36 0.74 -14.86
N LYS A 236 6.62 0.12 -13.94
CA LYS A 236 5.14 0.06 -13.93
C LYS A 236 4.51 1.13 -13.05
N ALA A 237 5.26 1.66 -12.08
CA ALA A 237 4.80 2.67 -11.13
C ALA A 237 4.66 4.05 -11.76
N LEU A 238 5.39 4.29 -12.85
CA LEU A 238 5.46 5.61 -13.46
C LEU A 238 4.69 5.66 -14.79
N PRO A 239 3.67 6.53 -14.92
CA PRO A 239 3.05 6.80 -16.21
C PRO A 239 3.98 7.69 -17.03
N HIS A 240 4.46 7.21 -18.17
CA HIS A 240 5.29 8.04 -19.03
C HIS A 240 5.03 7.85 -20.52
N SER A 241 4.85 8.98 -21.21
CA SER A 241 5.16 9.09 -22.63
C SER A 241 6.68 9.06 -22.84
N LYS A 242 7.15 8.75 -24.06
CA LYS A 242 8.59 8.84 -24.38
C LYS A 242 9.11 10.27 -24.19
N GLU A 243 8.23 11.24 -24.38
CA GLU A 243 8.47 12.66 -24.19
C GLU A 243 8.78 12.99 -22.73
N ASP A 244 7.97 12.49 -21.76
CA ASP A 244 8.20 12.73 -20.32
C ASP A 244 9.56 12.20 -19.86
N VAL A 245 9.91 10.99 -20.31
CA VAL A 245 11.22 10.38 -20.04
C VAL A 245 12.36 11.25 -20.58
N SER A 246 12.21 11.80 -21.79
CA SER A 246 13.24 12.62 -22.43
C SER A 246 13.50 13.94 -21.70
N VAL A 247 12.46 14.56 -21.13
CA VAL A 247 12.57 15.80 -20.36
C VAL A 247 13.30 15.55 -19.05
N VAL A 248 12.94 14.49 -18.33
CA VAL A 248 13.60 14.15 -17.06
C VAL A 248 15.08 13.81 -17.29
N LYS A 249 15.41 13.05 -18.35
CA LYS A 249 16.81 12.76 -18.70
C LYS A 249 17.64 14.01 -18.95
N ARG A 250 17.06 15.05 -19.56
CA ARG A 250 17.75 16.32 -19.81
C ARG A 250 18.09 17.02 -18.49
N HIS A 251 17.13 17.15 -17.58
CA HIS A 251 17.36 17.80 -16.30
C HIS A 251 18.33 17.03 -15.39
N LEU A 252 18.32 15.69 -15.44
CA LEU A 252 19.28 14.87 -14.70
C LEU A 252 20.71 14.96 -15.25
N ALA A 253 20.88 15.30 -16.54
CA ALA A 253 22.21 15.51 -17.13
C ALA A 253 22.80 16.89 -16.80
N GLU A 254 21.96 17.83 -16.36
CA GLU A 254 22.35 19.21 -16.00
C GLU A 254 22.57 19.39 -14.48
N ALA A 255 22.19 18.40 -13.66
CA ALA A 255 22.28 18.38 -12.20
C ALA A 255 23.57 17.72 -11.69
#